data_AF-A0A9W6T3G4-F1
#
_entry.id   AF-A0A9W6T3G4-F1
#
_cell.length_a   1.000
_cell.length_b   1.000
_cell.length_c   1.000
_cell.angle_alpha   90.00
_cell.angle_beta   90.00
_cell.angle_gamma   90.00
#
_symmetry.space_group_name_H-M   'P 1'
#
loop_
_entity.id
_entity.type
_entity.pdbx_description
1 polymer ?
#
loop_
_entity_poly.entity_id
_entity_poly.type
_entity_poly.pdbx_seq_one_letter_code
_entity_poly.pdbx_strand_id
1 'polypeptide(L)'
;MKNTEKSSLGVIVSDKTTGNVVHYVENPETKISDVFNGGIYLFNDQLFKRLGNAKISKITQAQNSSNFGSGHDDEDIISMETDILRNLPEFGNTYVYEYRGFWHAIKTPADALTANKLYLEKLLKAGLSSTNPSAVSSPISSTPLHHWTLCFYW
;
A
#
# COMPACT_ATOMS: atom_id res chain seq x y z
N MET A 1 11.95 18.32 -18.10
CA MET A 1 12.77 17.31 -17.40
C MET A 1 11.82 16.26 -16.84
N LYS A 2 11.85 15.03 -17.35
CA LYS A 2 11.09 13.91 -16.75
C LYS A 2 11.90 13.41 -15.56
N ASN A 3 11.63 13.94 -14.36
CA ASN A 3 12.05 13.26 -13.15
C ASN A 3 11.06 12.10 -12.98
N THR A 4 11.33 10.98 -13.66
CA THR A 4 10.69 9.72 -13.33
C THR A 4 11.29 9.32 -12.00
N GLU A 5 10.67 9.78 -10.92
CA GLU A 5 10.99 9.30 -9.59
C GLU A 5 10.99 7.78 -9.67
N LYS A 6 12.14 7.18 -9.32
CA LYS A 6 12.27 5.74 -9.17
C LYS A 6 11.30 5.38 -8.05
N SER A 7 10.07 5.05 -8.43
CA SER A 7 9.01 4.84 -7.47
C SER A 7 9.44 3.65 -6.63
N SER A 8 9.74 3.90 -5.36
CA SER A 8 10.19 2.90 -4.40
C SER A 8 9.02 2.01 -3.99
N LEU A 9 8.35 1.43 -4.99
CA LEU A 9 7.12 0.70 -4.83
C LEU A 9 7.42 -0.77 -5.08
N GLY A 10 6.97 -1.60 -4.15
CA GLY A 10 6.89 -3.03 -4.39
C GLY A 10 6.03 -3.33 -5.61
N VAL A 11 6.52 -4.21 -6.47
CA VAL A 11 5.81 -4.69 -7.66
C VAL A 11 5.36 -6.12 -7.43
N ILE A 12 4.13 -6.41 -7.86
CA ILE A 12 3.48 -7.69 -7.65
C ILE A 12 3.25 -8.36 -8.99
N VAL A 13 3.70 -9.61 -9.10
CA VAL A 13 3.41 -10.49 -10.23
C VAL A 13 2.39 -11.51 -9.75
N SER A 14 1.25 -11.58 -10.44
CA SER A 14 0.18 -12.52 -10.13
C SER A 14 -0.20 -13.36 -11.34
N ASP A 15 -0.72 -14.55 -11.09
CA ASP A 15 -1.38 -15.37 -12.10
C ASP A 15 -2.66 -14.68 -12.58
N LYS A 16 -2.81 -14.48 -13.89
CA LYS A 16 -3.91 -13.69 -14.47
C LYS A 16 -5.27 -14.40 -14.40
N THR A 17 -5.28 -15.72 -14.26
CA THR A 17 -6.49 -16.53 -14.24
C THR A 17 -7.03 -16.66 -12.83
N THR A 18 -6.13 -16.89 -11.86
CA THR A 18 -6.48 -17.18 -10.47
C THR A 18 -6.34 -15.98 -9.54
N GLY A 19 -5.57 -14.96 -9.94
CA GLY A 19 -5.23 -13.80 -9.08
C GLY A 19 -4.20 -14.11 -8.00
N ASN A 20 -3.65 -15.33 -7.95
CA ASN A 20 -2.65 -15.73 -6.97
C ASN A 20 -1.35 -14.94 -7.15
N VAL A 21 -0.76 -14.49 -6.04
CA VAL A 21 0.55 -13.85 -6.03
C VAL A 21 1.62 -14.89 -6.33
N VAL A 22 2.41 -14.64 -7.37
CA VAL A 22 3.54 -15.48 -7.77
C VAL A 22 4.85 -14.89 -7.25
N HIS A 23 5.04 -13.57 -7.38
CA HIS A 23 6.22 -12.88 -6.87
C HIS A 23 5.89 -11.49 -6.33
N TYR A 24 6.60 -11.11 -5.27
CA TYR A 24 6.68 -9.75 -4.76
C TYR A 24 8.13 -9.28 -4.88
N VAL A 25 8.36 -8.14 -5.51
CA VAL A 25 9.70 -7.58 -5.70
C VAL A 25 9.71 -6.13 -5.25
N GLU A 26 10.50 -5.86 -4.21
CA GLU A 26 10.74 -4.50 -3.73
C GLU A 26 11.77 -3.81 -4.64
N ASN A 27 11.47 -2.59 -5.11
CA ASN A 27 12.37 -1.79 -5.95
C ASN A 27 12.92 -2.54 -7.19
N PRO A 28 12.07 -3.04 -8.11
CA PRO A 28 12.56 -3.81 -9.24
C PRO A 28 13.45 -2.99 -10.17
N GLU A 29 14.56 -3.57 -10.63
CA GLU A 29 15.49 -2.93 -11.56
C GLU A 29 14.94 -2.83 -12.98
N THR A 30 14.04 -3.75 -13.34
CA THR A 30 13.38 -3.81 -14.65
C THR A 30 11.87 -3.88 -14.48
N LYS A 31 11.11 -3.42 -15.48
CA LYS A 31 9.65 -3.48 -15.44
C LYS A 31 9.19 -4.93 -15.59
N ILE A 32 8.61 -5.50 -14.52
CA ILE A 32 8.13 -6.89 -14.48
C ILE A 32 6.60 -7.01 -14.38
N SER A 33 5.90 -5.96 -13.94
CA SER A 33 4.43 -5.89 -13.86
C SER A 33 3.97 -4.42 -13.76
N ASP A 34 2.71 -4.15 -14.11
CA ASP A 34 2.04 -2.86 -13.91
C ASP A 34 1.29 -2.78 -12.57
N VAL A 35 1.24 -3.90 -11.84
CA VAL A 35 0.60 -4.00 -10.53
C VAL A 35 1.62 -3.70 -9.44
N PHE A 36 1.36 -2.67 -8.65
CA PHE A 36 2.22 -2.24 -7.54
C PHE A 36 1.48 -2.35 -6.20
N ASN A 37 2.26 -2.35 -5.12
CA ASN A 37 1.74 -2.36 -3.77
C ASN A 37 0.98 -1.05 -3.45
N GLY A 38 -0.33 -1.16 -3.25
CA GLY A 38 -1.21 -0.02 -2.94
C GLY A 38 -1.36 0.29 -1.45
N GLY A 39 -0.71 -0.47 -0.56
CA GLY A 39 -0.75 -0.25 0.88
C GLY A 39 -2.08 -0.65 1.56
N ILE A 40 -2.92 -1.43 0.88
CA ILE A 40 -4.20 -1.93 1.41
C ILE A 40 -4.13 -3.45 1.45
N TYR A 41 -4.40 -4.01 2.63
CA TYR A 41 -4.29 -5.45 2.86
C TYR A 41 -5.51 -5.99 3.58
N LEU A 42 -5.93 -7.19 3.20
CA LEU A 42 -6.95 -7.97 3.89
C LEU A 42 -6.32 -9.28 4.36
N PHE A 43 -6.20 -9.44 5.67
CA PHE A 43 -5.58 -10.62 6.27
C PHE A 43 -6.56 -11.40 7.14
N ASN A 44 -6.32 -12.69 7.27
CA ASN A 44 -6.94 -13.55 8.27
C ASN A 44 -6.09 -13.63 9.54
N ASP A 45 -6.55 -14.42 10.51
CA ASP A 45 -5.87 -14.65 11.78
C ASP A 45 -4.46 -15.27 11.67
N GLN A 46 -4.13 -15.91 10.53
CA GLN A 46 -2.80 -16.48 10.31
C GLN A 46 -1.71 -15.41 10.20
N LEU A 47 -2.07 -14.13 9.99
CA LEU A 47 -1.12 -13.02 9.99
C LEU A 47 -0.29 -12.97 11.27
N PHE A 48 -0.90 -13.19 12.44
CA PHE A 48 -0.18 -13.12 13.71
C PHE A 48 0.92 -14.18 13.83
N LYS A 49 0.69 -15.38 13.29
CA LYS A 49 1.73 -16.41 13.20
C LYS A 49 2.86 -15.98 12.26
N ARG A 50 2.52 -15.35 11.13
CA ARG A 50 3.52 -14.82 10.18
C ARG A 50 4.38 -13.73 10.82
N LEU A 51 3.77 -12.80 11.55
CA LEU A 51 4.49 -11.76 12.32
C LEU A 51 5.42 -12.37 13.37
N GLY A 52 4.97 -13.38 14.10
CA GLY A 52 5.81 -14.10 15.07
C GLY A 52 7.02 -14.77 14.41
N ASN A 53 6.80 -15.48 13.30
CA ASN A 53 7.89 -16.13 12.55
C ASN A 53 8.88 -15.11 11.96
N ALA A 54 8.39 -13.97 11.48
CA ALA A 54 9.22 -12.87 11.00
C ALA A 54 10.14 -12.34 12.12
N LYS A 55 9.58 -12.11 13.32
CA LYS A 55 10.38 -11.66 14.48
C LYS A 55 11.46 -12.66 14.89
N ILE A 56 11.11 -13.95 14.96
CA ILE A 56 12.08 -15.02 15.28
C ILE A 56 13.21 -15.04 14.24
N SER A 57 12.86 -14.94 12.95
CA SER A 57 13.83 -14.94 11.85
C SER A 57 14.80 -13.74 11.95
N LYS A 58 14.28 -12.56 12.31
CA LYS A 58 15.08 -11.34 12.45
C LYS A 58 16.06 -11.42 13.62
N ILE A 59 15.60 -11.87 14.78
CA ILE A 59 16.46 -12.10 15.97
C ILE A 59 17.55 -13.13 15.63
N THR A 60 17.19 -14.24 14.97
CA THR A 60 18.15 -15.29 14.59
C THR A 60 19.23 -14.75 13.65
N GLN A 61 18.86 -13.91 12.67
CA GLN A 61 19.83 -13.27 11.75
C GLN A 61 20.76 -12.29 12.47
N ALA A 62 20.25 -11.50 13.41
CA ALA A 62 21.05 -10.56 14.18
C ALA A 62 22.09 -11.28 15.06
N GLN A 63 21.69 -12.37 15.72
CA GLN A 63 22.60 -13.19 16.54
C GLN A 63 23.74 -13.82 15.70
N ASN A 64 23.46 -14.25 14.48
CA ASN A 64 24.47 -14.81 13.57
C ASN A 64 25.45 -13.75 13.01
N SER A 65 25.08 -12.47 13.05
CA SER A 65 25.86 -11.36 12.47
C SER A 65 26.76 -10.64 13.50
N SER A 66 26.89 -11.22 14.69
CA SER A 66 27.56 -10.66 15.88
C SER A 66 29.09 -10.59 15.77
N ASN A 67 29.60 -9.85 14.77
CA ASN A 67 31.00 -9.38 14.76
C ASN A 67 31.21 -7.96 14.21
N PHE A 68 30.16 -7.19 13.90
CA PHE A 68 30.33 -5.75 13.68
C PHE A 68 29.11 -5.00 14.19
N GLY A 69 29.31 -4.19 15.23
CA GLY A 69 28.23 -3.50 15.92
C GLY A 69 27.47 -2.54 15.02
N SER A 70 26.15 -2.71 14.98
CA SER A 70 25.22 -1.69 14.50
C SER A 70 23.81 -1.98 15.01
N GLY A 71 23.30 -1.11 15.90
CA GLY A 71 21.88 -0.83 16.11
C GLY A 71 21.02 -1.92 16.75
N HIS A 72 20.78 -1.82 18.06
CA HIS A 72 19.85 -2.69 18.79
C HIS A 72 18.36 -2.44 18.45
N ASP A 73 18.05 -1.39 17.67
CA ASP A 73 16.69 -0.91 17.46
C ASP A 73 15.94 -1.59 16.29
N ASP A 74 16.66 -2.27 15.38
CA ASP A 74 16.03 -2.85 14.19
C ASP A 74 15.32 -4.19 14.47
N GLU A 75 15.68 -4.89 15.56
CA GLU A 75 15.15 -6.23 15.89
C GLU A 75 13.67 -6.22 16.32
N ASP A 76 13.22 -5.13 16.95
CA ASP A 76 11.85 -4.98 17.43
C ASP A 76 10.89 -4.38 16.39
N ILE A 77 11.42 -3.89 15.28
CA ILE A 77 10.63 -3.31 14.18
C ILE A 77 10.38 -4.40 13.13
N ILE A 78 9.12 -4.73 12.87
CA ILE A 78 8.73 -5.60 11.75
C ILE A 78 8.25 -4.73 10.59
N SER A 79 8.97 -4.79 9.48
CA SER A 79 8.60 -4.12 8.23
C SER A 79 7.62 -4.97 7.45
N MET A 80 6.46 -4.38 7.10
CA MET A 80 5.48 -5.08 6.28
C MET A 80 6.09 -5.49 4.93
N GLU A 81 6.77 -4.58 4.24
CA GLU A 81 7.33 -4.78 2.90
C GLU A 81 8.41 -5.88 2.88
N THR A 82 9.33 -5.84 3.84
CA THR A 82 10.50 -6.72 3.81
C THR A 82 10.26 -8.03 4.54
N ASP A 83 9.60 -8.00 5.70
CA ASP A 83 9.51 -9.17 6.57
C ASP A 83 8.26 -10.01 6.30
N ILE A 84 7.20 -9.40 5.73
CA ILE A 84 5.91 -10.07 5.48
C ILE A 84 5.64 -10.18 3.98
N LEU A 85 5.63 -9.08 3.23
CA LEU A 85 5.17 -9.07 1.85
C LEU A 85 6.11 -9.82 0.89
N ARG A 86 7.42 -9.79 1.19
CA ARG A 86 8.43 -10.54 0.42
C ARG A 86 8.14 -12.04 0.32
N ASN A 87 7.54 -12.60 1.36
CA ASN A 87 7.25 -14.03 1.48
C ASN A 87 5.78 -14.37 1.12
N LEU A 88 5.04 -13.43 0.53
CA LEU A 88 3.64 -13.63 0.13
C LEU A 88 3.38 -14.90 -0.70
N PRO A 89 4.22 -15.26 -1.69
CA PRO A 89 4.01 -16.47 -2.47
C PRO A 89 4.10 -17.75 -1.63
N GLU A 90 4.91 -17.74 -0.57
CA GLU A 90 5.19 -18.93 0.25
C GLU A 90 4.02 -19.31 1.15
N PHE A 91 3.17 -18.34 1.51
CA PHE A 91 2.11 -18.60 2.46
C PHE A 91 0.96 -19.44 1.90
N GLY A 92 0.86 -19.57 0.58
CA GLY A 92 -0.31 -20.14 -0.09
C GLY A 92 -1.56 -19.29 0.12
N ASN A 93 -2.46 -19.25 -0.87
CA ASN A 93 -3.71 -18.48 -0.80
C ASN A 93 -3.52 -16.96 -0.64
N THR A 94 -2.45 -16.39 -1.21
CA THR A 94 -2.31 -14.95 -1.32
C THR A 94 -2.81 -14.49 -2.69
N TYR A 95 -3.73 -13.55 -2.71
CA TYR A 95 -4.35 -13.04 -3.93
C TYR A 95 -4.16 -11.53 -4.03
N VAL A 96 -4.18 -11.01 -5.26
CA VAL A 96 -4.19 -9.58 -5.53
C VAL A 96 -5.53 -9.15 -6.09
N TYR A 97 -6.03 -8.04 -5.55
CA TYR A 97 -7.14 -7.32 -6.13
C TYR A 97 -6.61 -6.04 -6.81
N GLU A 98 -6.74 -5.98 -8.14
CA GLU A 98 -6.32 -4.81 -8.92
C GLU A 98 -7.39 -3.71 -8.82
N TYR A 99 -7.07 -2.62 -8.11
CA TYR A 99 -7.93 -1.45 -8.07
C TYR A 99 -7.73 -0.59 -9.33
N ARG A 100 -8.83 -0.32 -10.05
CA ARG A 100 -8.81 0.42 -11.34
C ARG A 100 -9.21 1.89 -11.25
N GLY A 101 -9.38 2.42 -10.03
CA GLY A 101 -9.62 3.85 -9.81
C GLY A 101 -8.32 4.63 -9.70
N PHE A 102 -8.43 5.93 -9.36
CA PHE A 102 -7.23 6.70 -9.03
C PHE A 102 -6.68 6.28 -7.67
N TRP A 103 -5.37 6.20 -7.56
CA TRP A 103 -4.66 5.98 -6.31
C TRP A 103 -3.47 6.93 -6.26
N HIS A 104 -3.19 7.49 -5.08
CA HIS A 104 -2.06 8.38 -4.87
C HIS A 104 -1.58 8.28 -3.42
N ALA A 105 -0.30 7.98 -3.22
CA ALA A 105 0.32 8.06 -1.91
C ALA A 105 0.52 9.54 -1.53
N ILE A 106 0.21 9.90 -0.27
CA ILE A 106 0.48 11.23 0.26
C ILE A 106 1.70 11.12 1.18
N LYS A 107 2.87 11.55 0.68
CA LYS A 107 4.14 11.52 1.43
C LYS A 107 4.64 12.92 1.76
N THR A 108 4.30 13.88 0.93
CA THR A 108 4.65 15.30 1.07
C THR A 108 3.39 16.17 1.05
N PRO A 109 3.45 17.41 1.55
CA PRO A 109 2.34 18.35 1.43
C PRO A 109 1.89 18.60 -0.03
N ALA A 110 2.81 18.50 -0.99
CA ALA A 110 2.49 18.67 -2.41
C ALA A 110 1.61 17.53 -2.97
N ASP A 111 1.75 16.31 -2.43
CA ASP A 111 0.96 15.15 -2.86
C ASP A 111 -0.52 15.31 -2.52
N ALA A 112 -0.84 16.03 -1.44
CA ALA A 112 -2.22 16.34 -1.08
C ALA A 112 -2.92 17.19 -2.16
N LEU A 113 -2.20 18.13 -2.77
CA LEU A 113 -2.74 18.92 -3.89
C LEU A 113 -3.00 18.03 -5.12
N THR A 114 -2.07 17.11 -5.41
CA THR A 114 -2.22 16.14 -6.51
C THR A 114 -3.40 15.19 -6.26
N ALA A 115 -3.55 14.67 -5.05
CA ALA A 115 -4.67 13.81 -4.66
C ALA A 115 -6.01 14.55 -4.77
N ASN A 116 -6.09 15.80 -4.29
CA ASN A 116 -7.29 16.64 -4.42
C ASN A 116 -7.66 16.87 -5.88
N LYS A 117 -6.67 17.16 -6.73
CA LYS A 117 -6.90 17.30 -8.18
C LYS A 117 -7.50 16.03 -8.77
N LEU A 118 -6.90 14.86 -8.51
CA LEU A 118 -7.40 13.56 -9.01
C LEU A 118 -8.83 13.28 -8.53
N TYR A 119 -9.13 13.60 -7.26
CA TYR A 119 -10.45 13.44 -6.69
C TYR A 119 -11.49 14.33 -7.38
N LEU A 120 -11.18 15.63 -7.56
CA LEU A 120 -12.06 16.57 -8.26
C LEU A 120 -12.29 16.17 -9.72
N GLU A 121 -11.26 15.70 -10.42
CA GLU A 121 -11.39 15.17 -11.78
C GLU A 121 -12.32 13.94 -11.84
N LYS A 122 -12.25 13.05 -10.84
CA LYS A 122 -13.18 11.92 -10.73
C LYS A 122 -14.62 12.41 -10.54
N LEU A 123 -14.86 13.39 -9.66
CA LEU A 123 -16.21 13.94 -9.44
C LEU A 123 -16.77 14.63 -10.69
N LEU A 124 -15.93 15.37 -11.43
CA LEU A 124 -16.32 15.99 -12.69
C LEU A 124 -16.73 14.93 -13.72
N LYS A 125 -15.93 13.87 -13.87
CA LYS A 125 -16.23 12.74 -14.76
C LYS A 125 -17.47 11.93 -14.34
N ALA A 126 -17.70 11.81 -13.03
CA ALA A 126 -18.86 11.11 -12.46
C ALA A 126 -20.17 11.91 -12.60
N GLY A 127 -20.13 13.11 -13.19
CA GLY A 127 -21.31 13.92 -13.39
C GLY A 127 -21.77 14.60 -12.10
N LEU A 128 -20.94 15.47 -11.54
CA LEU A 128 -21.45 16.67 -10.86
C LEU A 128 -22.27 17.50 -11.87
N SER A 129 -23.45 16.98 -12.21
CA SER A 129 -24.55 17.65 -12.87
C SER A 129 -25.42 18.30 -11.79
N SER A 130 -24.98 19.44 -11.27
CA SER A 130 -25.82 20.60 -10.85
C SER A 130 -25.04 21.54 -9.92
N THR A 131 -24.68 22.69 -10.48
CA THR A 131 -24.82 24.05 -9.92
C THR A 131 -25.10 24.18 -8.40
N ASN A 132 -24.07 24.49 -7.61
CA ASN A 132 -24.04 25.69 -6.73
C ASN A 132 -22.73 25.74 -5.90
N PRO A 133 -21.89 26.80 -6.02
CA PRO A 133 -20.68 26.96 -5.21
C PRO A 133 -20.94 27.19 -3.72
N SER A 134 -22.18 27.42 -3.30
CA SER A 134 -22.55 27.68 -1.89
C SER A 134 -22.85 26.42 -1.06
N ALA A 135 -22.79 25.21 -1.64
CA ALA A 135 -23.07 23.97 -0.90
C ALA A 135 -21.87 23.47 -0.05
N VAL A 136 -20.72 24.15 -0.10
CA VAL A 136 -19.50 23.77 0.64
C VAL A 136 -19.64 23.99 2.16
N SER A 137 -20.67 24.68 2.65
CA SER A 137 -20.81 25.05 4.06
C SER A 137 -21.86 24.27 4.87
N SER A 138 -22.51 23.24 4.33
CA SER A 138 -23.51 22.48 5.09
C SER A 138 -22.96 21.14 5.58
N PRO A 139 -23.08 20.80 6.89
CA PRO A 139 -22.72 19.47 7.37
C PRO A 139 -23.62 18.46 6.67
N ILE A 140 -22.98 17.53 5.97
CA ILE A 140 -23.62 16.47 5.19
C ILE A 140 -24.59 15.72 6.12
N SER A 141 -25.89 15.85 5.85
CA SER A 141 -26.91 15.09 6.56
C SER A 141 -26.71 13.60 6.29
N SER A 142 -26.70 12.83 7.37
CA SER A 142 -26.59 11.38 7.41
C SER A 142 -27.52 10.69 6.40
N THR A 143 -26.95 10.19 5.31
CA THR A 143 -27.50 9.05 4.57
C THR A 143 -26.39 8.01 4.42
N PRO A 144 -26.69 6.72 4.63
CA PRO A 144 -25.67 5.69 4.78
C PRO A 144 -25.19 5.25 3.40
N LEU A 145 -24.18 5.94 2.88
CA LEU A 145 -23.32 5.39 1.85
C LEU A 145 -22.14 4.73 2.55
N HIS A 146 -22.04 3.41 2.42
CA HIS A 146 -20.88 2.61 2.82
C HIS A 146 -19.65 3.02 2.01
N HIS A 147 -19.10 4.21 2.27
CA HIS A 147 -17.83 4.65 1.73
C HIS A 147 -16.98 5.16 2.89
N TRP A 148 -16.01 4.34 3.27
CA TRP A 148 -15.06 4.64 4.34
C TRP A 148 -14.13 5.74 3.84
N THR A 149 -14.42 7.00 4.20
CA THR A 149 -13.45 8.08 4.09
C THR A 149 -12.49 7.97 5.27
N LEU A 150 -11.39 7.23 5.11
CA LEU A 150 -10.26 7.29 6.03
C LEU A 150 -9.45 8.56 5.70
N CYS A 151 -9.82 9.67 6.33
CA CYS A 151 -8.90 10.79 6.49
C CYS A 151 -7.97 10.47 7.66
N PHE A 152 -6.71 10.12 7.38
CA PHE A 152 -5.67 10.17 8.40
C PHE A 152 -5.21 11.62 8.53
N TYR A 153 -5.65 12.30 9.59
CA TYR A 153 -4.95 13.44 10.16
C TYR A 153 -3.93 12.89 11.16
N TRP A 154 -2.69 13.34 11.10
CA TRP A 154 -1.76 13.23 12.23
C TRP A 154 -2.12 14.31 13.26
#